data_AF-A0A117NE71-F1
#
_entry.id   AF-A0A117NE71-F1
#
_cell.length_a   1.000
_cell.length_b   1.000
_cell.length_c   1.000
_cell.angle_alpha   90.00
_cell.angle_beta   90.00
_cell.angle_gamma   90.00
#
_symmetry.space_group_name_H-M   'P 1'
#
loop_
_entity.id
_entity.type
_entity.pdbx_description
1 polymer ?
#
loop_
_entity_poly.entity_id
_entity_poly.type
_entity_poly.pdbx_seq_one_letter_code
_entity_poly.pdbx_strand_id
1 'polypeptide(L)'
;MAFFLSGIGNLQVLLDNCLQREREYFVQPHGQRQCADPFVFVRAALIFRKRHDYLAEREICARWDLILQDFERQAPGQLPDAALAPGRQLRDRKLLLDLRMMNPVSPRYPVVAQEARISKLNEGCSRKRP
;
A
#
# COMPACT_ATOMS: atom_id res chain seq x y z
N MET A 1 -3.99 -28.14 -2.25
CA MET A 1 -2.98 -27.70 -3.23
C MET A 1 -2.37 -26.41 -2.73
N ALA A 2 -1.09 -26.44 -2.34
CA ALA A 2 -0.39 -25.31 -1.76
C ALA A 2 0.29 -24.50 -2.88
N PHE A 3 -0.20 -23.30 -3.14
CA PHE A 3 0.43 -22.35 -4.07
C PHE A 3 1.64 -21.69 -3.40
N PHE A 4 2.73 -22.45 -3.31
CA PHE A 4 4.04 -21.93 -2.93
C PHE A 4 4.62 -21.07 -4.06
N LEU A 5 4.62 -19.75 -3.85
CA LEU A 5 5.78 -18.86 -4.07
C LEU A 5 6.59 -18.91 -5.39
N SER A 6 6.04 -19.31 -6.54
CA SER A 6 6.72 -19.08 -7.84
C SER A 6 6.27 -17.80 -8.59
N GLY A 7 5.20 -17.15 -8.13
CA GLY A 7 4.62 -15.95 -8.76
C GLY A 7 5.28 -14.62 -8.41
N ILE A 8 6.57 -14.60 -8.04
CA ILE A 8 7.28 -13.35 -7.67
C ILE A 8 7.55 -12.46 -8.91
N GLY A 9 7.40 -12.99 -10.14
CA GLY A 9 7.87 -12.36 -11.37
C GLY A 9 6.83 -11.73 -12.30
N ASN A 10 5.54 -12.08 -12.22
CA ASN A 10 4.57 -11.61 -13.22
C ASN A 10 3.77 -10.40 -12.72
N LEU A 11 4.24 -9.21 -13.07
CA LEU A 11 3.55 -7.95 -12.82
C LEU A 11 2.10 -7.99 -13.31
N GLN A 12 1.82 -8.60 -14.46
CA GLN A 12 0.48 -8.68 -15.01
C GLN A 12 -0.46 -9.44 -14.07
N VAL A 13 -0.03 -10.57 -13.53
CA VAL A 13 -0.82 -11.35 -12.56
C VAL A 13 -1.11 -10.52 -11.31
N LEU A 14 -0.14 -9.73 -10.82
CA LEU A 14 -0.38 -8.85 -9.67
C LEU A 14 -1.37 -7.73 -9.99
N LEU A 15 -1.32 -7.16 -11.19
CA LEU A 15 -2.27 -6.14 -11.65
C LEU A 15 -3.69 -6.70 -11.78
N ASP A 16 -3.82 -7.89 -12.34
CA ASP A 16 -5.10 -8.59 -12.48
C ASP A 16 -5.68 -8.90 -11.08
N ASN A 17 -4.83 -9.32 -10.14
CA ASN A 17 -5.24 -9.50 -8.74
C ASN A 17 -5.68 -8.17 -8.10
N CYS A 18 -5.00 -7.05 -8.35
CA CYS A 18 -5.43 -5.73 -7.84
C CYS A 18 -6.82 -5.36 -8.39
N LEU A 19 -7.07 -5.58 -9.68
CA LEU A 19 -8.39 -5.37 -10.32
C LEU A 19 -9.46 -6.27 -9.73
N GLN A 20 -9.13 -7.53 -9.52
CA GLN A 20 -10.05 -8.49 -8.93
C GLN A 20 -10.43 -8.11 -7.50
N ARG A 21 -9.45 -7.76 -6.65
CA ARG A 21 -9.71 -7.32 -5.27
C ARG A 21 -10.52 -6.04 -5.17
N GLU A 22 -10.24 -5.08 -6.05
CA GLU A 22 -11.04 -3.85 -6.12
C GLU A 22 -12.50 -4.13 -6.49
N ARG A 23 -12.73 -5.00 -7.48
CA ARG A 23 -14.09 -5.42 -7.86
C ARG A 23 -14.79 -6.16 -6.73
N GLU A 24 -14.13 -7.13 -6.11
CA GLU A 24 -14.64 -7.88 -4.96
C GLU A 24 -15.00 -6.96 -3.80
N TYR A 25 -14.24 -5.90 -3.57
CA TYR A 25 -14.55 -4.89 -2.57
C TYR A 25 -15.83 -4.11 -2.91
N PHE A 26 -15.93 -3.56 -4.13
CA PHE A 26 -17.06 -2.69 -4.50
C PHE A 26 -18.38 -3.44 -4.78
N VAL A 27 -18.31 -4.73 -5.13
CA VAL A 27 -19.48 -5.61 -5.26
C VAL A 27 -20.14 -5.90 -3.91
N GLN A 28 -19.39 -5.81 -2.80
CA GLN A 28 -19.96 -6.02 -1.48
C GLN A 28 -21.00 -4.94 -1.13
N PRO A 29 -22.08 -5.32 -0.42
CA PRO A 29 -23.13 -4.39 -0.04
C PRO A 29 -22.56 -3.27 0.84
N HIS A 30 -23.02 -2.05 0.57
CA HIS A 30 -22.57 -0.86 1.29
C HIS A 30 -22.86 -0.99 2.79
N GLY A 31 -21.88 -0.64 3.64
CA GLY A 31 -21.98 -0.75 5.10
C GLY A 31 -21.66 -2.13 5.68
N GLN A 32 -21.45 -3.15 4.84
CA GLN A 32 -20.95 -4.47 5.23
C GLN A 32 -19.69 -4.87 4.46
N ARG A 33 -19.01 -3.91 3.82
CA ARG A 33 -17.80 -4.22 3.05
C ARG A 33 -16.69 -4.61 4.01
N GLN A 34 -16.10 -5.75 3.76
CA GLN A 34 -14.85 -6.18 4.38
C GLN A 34 -13.69 -5.49 3.68
N CYS A 35 -12.71 -5.01 4.46
CA CYS A 35 -11.53 -4.40 3.87
C CYS A 35 -10.79 -5.40 2.97
N ALA A 36 -10.44 -4.97 1.77
CA ALA A 36 -9.60 -5.78 0.89
C ALA A 36 -8.19 -5.94 1.48
N ASP A 37 -7.51 -7.04 1.16
CA ASP A 37 -6.12 -7.25 1.59
C ASP A 37 -5.17 -6.30 0.84
N PRO A 38 -4.40 -5.43 1.55
CA PRO A 38 -3.47 -4.50 0.91
C PRO A 38 -2.26 -5.18 0.26
N PHE A 39 -1.96 -6.45 0.60
CA PHE A 39 -0.70 -7.10 0.21
C PHE A 39 -0.42 -7.08 -1.29
N VAL A 40 -1.43 -7.35 -2.12
CA VAL A 40 -1.27 -7.37 -3.59
C VAL A 40 -0.97 -5.98 -4.15
N PHE A 41 -1.57 -4.93 -3.58
CA PHE A 41 -1.33 -3.54 -3.96
C PHE A 41 0.07 -3.08 -3.54
N VAL A 42 0.50 -3.43 -2.32
CA VAL A 42 1.85 -3.15 -1.83
C VAL A 42 2.89 -3.79 -2.73
N ARG A 43 2.68 -5.05 -3.12
CA ARG A 43 3.61 -5.77 -3.98
C ARG A 43 3.69 -5.18 -5.38
N ALA A 44 2.56 -4.80 -5.97
CA ALA A 44 2.53 -4.13 -7.27
C ALA A 44 3.24 -2.75 -7.23
N ALA A 45 2.96 -1.94 -6.20
CA ALA A 45 3.62 -0.63 -6.02
C ALA A 45 5.15 -0.77 -5.84
N LEU A 46 5.61 -1.77 -5.09
CA LEU A 46 7.04 -2.04 -4.92
C LEU A 46 7.72 -2.44 -6.25
N ILE A 47 7.05 -3.19 -7.11
CA ILE A 47 7.60 -3.55 -8.42
C ILE A 47 7.74 -2.31 -9.31
N PHE A 48 6.73 -1.45 -9.35
CA PHE A 48 6.81 -0.19 -10.10
C PHE A 48 7.90 0.75 -9.57
N ARG A 49 8.02 0.85 -8.24
CA ARG A 49 9.12 1.59 -7.59
C ARG A 49 10.50 1.07 -8.03
N LYS A 50 10.69 -0.25 -8.07
CA LYS A 50 11.94 -0.88 -8.52
C LYS A 50 12.22 -0.66 -10.00
N ARG A 51 11.17 -0.49 -10.81
CA ARG A 51 11.27 -0.15 -12.23
C ARG A 51 11.37 1.36 -12.50
N HIS A 52 11.37 2.18 -11.44
CA HIS A 52 11.32 3.65 -11.52
C HIS A 52 10.09 4.21 -12.25
N ASP A 53 9.03 3.40 -12.40
CA ASP A 53 7.77 3.84 -12.98
C ASP A 53 6.89 4.46 -11.89
N TYR A 54 7.16 5.72 -11.58
CA TYR A 54 6.48 6.45 -10.51
C TYR A 54 5.02 6.78 -10.85
N LEU A 55 4.67 6.85 -12.13
CA LEU A 55 3.29 7.06 -12.57
C LEU A 55 2.46 5.82 -12.25
N ALA A 56 2.92 4.64 -12.66
CA ALA A 56 2.21 3.40 -12.38
C ALA A 56 2.20 3.05 -10.88
N GLU A 57 3.29 3.37 -10.15
CA GLU A 57 3.31 3.27 -8.68
C GLU A 57 2.18 4.11 -8.06
N ARG A 58 2.02 5.36 -8.51
CA ARG A 58 0.96 6.26 -8.02
C ARG A 58 -0.43 5.72 -8.32
N GLU A 59 -0.68 5.20 -9.52
CA GLU A 59 -1.99 4.66 -9.89
C GLU A 59 -2.40 3.48 -8.99
N ILE A 60 -1.46 2.58 -8.65
CA ILE A 60 -1.73 1.49 -7.70
C ILE A 60 -2.04 2.03 -6.30
N CYS A 61 -1.24 2.97 -5.81
CA CYS A 61 -1.49 3.60 -4.51
C CYS A 61 -2.83 4.34 -4.49
N ALA A 62 -3.23 4.98 -5.59
CA ALA A 62 -4.51 5.68 -5.72
C ALA A 62 -5.71 4.74 -5.67
N ARG A 63 -5.64 3.58 -6.33
CA ARG A 63 -6.68 2.55 -6.29
C ARG A 63 -6.89 2.01 -4.89
N TRP A 64 -5.80 1.72 -4.18
CA TRP A 64 -5.90 1.32 -2.78
C TRP A 64 -6.49 2.43 -1.88
N ASP A 65 -6.06 3.68 -2.08
CA ASP A 65 -6.55 4.82 -1.31
C ASP A 65 -8.07 5.01 -1.45
N LEU A 66 -8.65 4.74 -2.62
CA LEU A 66 -10.11 4.74 -2.82
C LEU A 66 -10.82 3.69 -1.96
N ILE A 67 -10.33 2.45 -1.95
CA ILE A 67 -10.86 1.36 -1.12
C ILE A 67 -10.78 1.73 0.37
N LEU A 68 -9.62 2.26 0.78
CA LEU A 68 -9.39 2.63 2.17
C LEU A 68 -10.31 3.78 2.61
N GLN A 69 -10.49 4.81 1.79
CA GLN A 69 -11.40 5.92 2.09
C GLN A 69 -12.86 5.48 2.19
N ASP A 70 -13.31 4.60 1.31
CA ASP A 70 -14.67 4.06 1.37
C ASP A 70 -14.88 3.22 2.64
N PHE A 71 -13.91 2.36 2.97
CA PHE A 71 -13.97 1.52 4.17
C PHE A 71 -13.99 2.36 5.46
N GLU A 72 -13.12 3.37 5.56
CA GLU A 72 -13.07 4.30 6.70
C GLU A 72 -14.39 5.07 6.89
N ARG A 73 -15.10 5.41 5.79
CA ARG A 73 -16.42 6.04 5.85
C ARG A 73 -17.52 5.10 6.34
N GLN A 74 -17.40 3.80 6.07
CA GLN A 74 -18.41 2.81 6.45
C GLN A 74 -18.31 2.37 7.91
N ALA A 75 -17.09 2.27 8.45
CA ALA A 75 -16.86 1.75 9.80
C ALA A 75 -15.90 2.66 10.62
N PRO A 76 -16.31 3.90 10.94
CA PRO A 76 -15.48 4.81 11.73
C PRO A 76 -15.22 4.20 13.12
N GLY A 77 -13.97 3.80 13.37
CA GLY A 77 -13.51 3.31 14.69
C GLY A 77 -13.42 1.78 14.85
N GLN A 78 -13.70 0.98 13.81
CA GLN A 78 -13.76 -0.48 13.92
C GLN A 78 -12.54 -1.22 13.32
N LEU A 79 -11.36 -0.61 13.38
CA LEU A 79 -10.16 -1.16 12.74
C LEU A 79 -9.03 -1.48 13.72
N PRO A 80 -8.55 -2.74 13.77
CA PRO A 80 -7.25 -3.03 14.36
C PRO A 80 -6.15 -2.46 13.46
N ASP A 81 -5.41 -1.49 13.98
CA ASP A 81 -4.42 -0.67 13.24
C ASP A 81 -3.32 -1.52 12.56
N ALA A 82 -3.01 -2.69 13.13
CA ALA A 82 -2.03 -3.62 12.58
C ALA A 82 -2.45 -4.26 11.24
N ALA A 83 -3.75 -4.49 11.01
CA ALA A 83 -4.22 -5.16 9.79
C ALA A 83 -4.15 -4.25 8.56
N LEU A 84 -4.29 -2.93 8.75
CA LEU A 84 -4.25 -1.94 7.66
C LEU A 84 -2.98 -1.11 7.61
N ALA A 85 -1.98 -1.37 8.45
CA ALA A 85 -0.69 -0.69 8.40
C ALA A 85 -0.04 -0.68 6.99
N PRO A 86 -0.04 -1.80 6.22
CA PRO A 86 0.47 -1.78 4.86
C PRO A 86 -0.36 -0.90 3.91
N GLY A 87 -1.66 -0.79 4.18
CA GLY A 87 -2.56 0.07 3.42
C GLY A 87 -2.38 1.56 3.69
N ARG A 88 -2.17 1.96 4.96
CA ARG A 88 -1.81 3.35 5.31
C ARG A 88 -0.50 3.76 4.63
N GLN A 89 0.48 2.86 4.58
CA GLN A 89 1.76 3.10 3.91
C GLN A 89 1.58 3.42 2.42
N LEU A 90 0.61 2.80 1.73
CA LEU A 90 0.30 3.12 0.33
C LEU A 90 -0.29 4.52 0.16
N ARG A 91 -1.16 4.96 1.08
CA ARG A 91 -1.69 6.33 1.09
C ARG A 91 -0.58 7.37 1.29
N ASP A 92 0.27 7.17 2.29
CA ASP A 92 1.43 8.06 2.53
C ASP A 92 2.35 8.09 1.31
N ARG A 93 2.52 6.94 0.66
CA ARG A 93 3.34 6.82 -0.55
C ARG A 93 2.76 7.60 -1.72
N LYS A 94 1.44 7.53 -1.94
CA LYS A 94 0.74 8.34 -2.95
C LYS A 94 1.01 9.83 -2.73
N LEU A 95 0.84 10.33 -1.50
CA LEU A 95 1.09 11.73 -1.16
C LEU A 95 2.52 12.16 -1.51
N LEU A 96 3.52 11.32 -1.22
CA LEU A 96 4.91 11.60 -1.58
C LEU A 96 5.13 11.65 -3.10
N LEU A 97 4.45 10.79 -3.86
CA LEU A 97 4.52 10.79 -5.33
C LEU A 97 3.82 12.01 -5.92
N ASP A 98 2.65 12.39 -5.40
CA ASP A 98 1.94 13.60 -5.81
C ASP A 98 2.78 14.85 -5.55
N LEU A 99 3.38 14.99 -4.37
CA LEU A 99 4.30 16.08 -4.06
C LEU A 99 5.51 16.12 -4.99
N ARG A 100 6.06 14.95 -5.34
CA ARG A 100 7.18 14.84 -6.29
C ARG A 100 6.78 15.28 -7.70
N MET A 101 5.55 14.98 -8.12
CA MET A 101 5.03 15.34 -9.44
C MET A 101 4.62 16.82 -9.53
N MET A 102 4.11 17.40 -8.44
CA MET A 102 3.74 18.82 -8.37
C MET A 102 4.96 19.74 -8.21
N ASN A 103 6.14 19.21 -7.87
CA ASN A 103 7.36 19.99 -7.71
C ASN A 103 8.49 19.46 -8.62
N PRO A 104 8.49 19.82 -9.93
CA PRO A 104 9.48 19.34 -10.88
C PRO A 104 10.89 19.91 -10.66
N VAL A 105 11.05 20.88 -9.75
CA VAL A 105 12.34 21.51 -9.43
C VAL A 105 12.76 21.15 -8.00
N SER A 106 13.45 20.02 -7.83
CA SER A 106 14.64 20.00 -6.99
C SER A 106 15.47 18.73 -7.21
N PRO A 107 16.75 18.86 -7.62
CA PRO A 107 17.68 17.75 -7.71
C PRO A 107 18.20 17.39 -6.30
N ARG A 108 18.32 16.08 -6.03
CA ARG A 108 19.13 15.50 -4.94
C ARG A 108 18.72 15.89 -3.50
N TYR A 109 17.84 15.10 -2.91
CA TYR A 109 18.03 14.67 -1.51
C TYR A 109 18.20 13.15 -1.49
N PRO A 110 19.28 12.63 -0.87
CA PRO A 110 19.58 11.21 -0.91
C PRO A 110 18.62 10.44 0.02
N VAL A 111 18.18 9.29 -0.46
CA VAL A 111 17.21 8.35 0.15
C VAL A 111 17.61 7.83 1.55
N VAL A 112 18.80 8.20 2.03
CA VAL A 112 19.39 7.74 3.30
C VAL A 112 18.71 8.29 4.56
N ALA A 113 17.94 9.39 4.46
CA ALA A 113 17.34 10.01 5.65
C ALA A 113 16.01 9.36 6.11
N GLN A 114 15.34 8.60 5.25
CA GLN A 114 14.00 8.05 5.55
C GLN A 114 14.05 6.60 6.05
N GLU A 115 15.10 5.84 5.71
CA GLU A 115 15.32 4.49 6.26
C GLU A 115 15.64 4.52 7.76
N ALA A 116 16.24 5.61 8.25
CA ALA A 116 16.55 5.80 9.67
C ALA A 116 15.30 5.95 10.57
N ARG A 117 14.14 6.33 10.02
CA ARG A 117 12.87 6.37 10.80
C ARG A 117 12.16 5.03 10.84
N ILE A 118 12.30 4.20 9.80
CA ILE A 118 11.70 2.86 9.77
C ILE A 118 12.49 1.90 10.67
N SER A 119 13.81 2.04 10.77
CA SER A 119 14.62 1.23 11.68
C SER A 119 14.31 1.51 13.17
N LYS A 120 14.03 2.76 13.55
CA LYS A 120 13.68 3.12 14.94
C LYS A 120 12.30 2.61 15.38
N LEU A 121 11.38 2.34 14.46
CA LEU A 121 10.08 1.73 14.79
C LEU A 121 10.19 0.23 15.07
N ASN A 122 11.18 -0.46 14.50
CA ASN A 122 11.38 -1.90 14.71
C ASN A 122 12.17 -2.25 15.98
N GLU A 123 12.98 -1.32 16.50
CA GLU A 123 13.74 -1.53 17.75
C GLU A 123 12.88 -1.34 19.02
N GLY A 124 11.74 -0.64 18.93
CA GLY A 124 10.85 -0.38 20.06
C GLY A 124 9.97 -1.56 20.50
N CYS A 125 9.79 -2.58 19.64
CA CYS A 125 8.86 -3.67 19.91
C CYS A 125 9.49 -4.88 20.63
N SER A 126 10.80 -4.89 20.88
CA SER A 126 11.52 -6.06 21.40
C SER A 126 11.94 -5.98 22.87
N ARG A 127 11.49 -4.97 23.64
CA ARG A 127 11.90 -4.84 25.06
C ARG A 127 10.77 -4.42 26.00
N LYS A 128 9.71 -5.23 26.15
CA LYS A 128 8.94 -5.30 27.41
C LYS A 128 8.33 -6.70 27.58
N ARG A 129 9.12 -7.61 28.15
CA ARG A 129 8.63 -8.72 28.97
C ARG A 129 9.65 -8.88 30.11
N PRO A 130 9.26 -8.52 31.33
CA PRO A 130 9.15 -9.53 32.37
C PRO A 130 7.69 -9.78 32.73
#